data_AF-D5BAU2-F1
#
_entry.id   AF-D5BAU2-F1
#
_cell.length_a   1.000
_cell.length_b   1.000
_cell.length_c   1.000
_cell.angle_alpha   90.00
_cell.angle_beta   90.00
_cell.angle_gamma   90.00
#
_symmetry.space_group_name_H-M   'P 1'
#
loop_
_entity.id
_entity.type
_entity.pdbx_description
1 polymer ?
#
loop_
_entity_poly.entity_id
_entity_poly.type
_entity_poly.pdbx_seq_one_letter_code
_entity_poly.pdbx_strand_id
1 'polypeptide(L)'
;MKKTLKNILFVFAAFIIVFPAIANFAHVFSGHHHGLCDNYAKQHIHHPDLDCNLHKFHQSPALNLEILNFEPIVLNTQAKHLFSFYEFLSDYQSRLFELRGPPSMVA
;
A
#
# COMPACT_ATOMS: atom_id res chain seq x y z
N MET A 1 5.06 27.18 -44.30
CA MET A 1 4.59 25.86 -44.79
C MET A 1 5.13 24.65 -44.01
N LYS A 2 6.44 24.45 -43.86
CA LYS A 2 6.97 23.26 -43.14
C LYS A 2 6.57 23.17 -41.65
N LYS A 3 6.57 24.31 -40.93
CA LYS A 3 6.12 24.38 -39.52
C LYS A 3 4.62 24.08 -39.35
N THR A 4 3.78 24.64 -40.22
CA THR A 4 2.33 24.42 -40.17
C THR A 4 1.97 22.98 -40.50
N LEU A 5 2.64 22.37 -41.49
CA LEU A 5 2.48 20.96 -41.82
C LEU A 5 2.87 20.04 -40.65
N LYS A 6 4.00 20.33 -39.99
CA LYS A 6 4.44 19.57 -38.80
C LYS A 6 3.41 19.62 -37.67
N ASN A 7 2.83 20.79 -37.41
CA ASN A 7 1.83 20.96 -36.36
C ASN A 7 0.54 20.19 -36.69
N ILE A 8 0.10 20.21 -37.96
CA ILE A 8 -1.05 19.43 -38.41
C ILE A 8 -0.80 17.93 -38.23
N LEU A 9 0.38 17.44 -38.64
CA LEU A 9 0.76 16.04 -38.47
C LEU A 9 0.78 15.64 -36.99
N PHE A 10 1.29 16.50 -36.11
CA PHE A 10 1.34 16.24 -34.67
C PHE A 10 -0.07 16.14 -34.06
N VAL A 11 -0.97 17.07 -34.41
CA VAL A 11 -2.36 17.03 -33.96
C VAL A 11 -3.07 15.79 -34.49
N PHE A 12 -2.84 15.43 -35.76
CA PHE A 12 -3.42 14.25 -36.37
C PHE A 12 -2.95 12.95 -35.70
N ALA A 13 -1.65 12.85 -35.40
CA ALA A 13 -1.10 11.71 -34.66
C ALA A 13 -1.69 11.61 -33.24
N ALA A 14 -1.81 12.74 -32.53
CA ALA A 14 -2.45 12.78 -31.22
C ALA A 14 -3.93 12.34 -31.29
N PHE A 15 -4.65 12.77 -32.33
CA PHE A 15 -6.04 12.36 -32.55
C PHE A 15 -6.16 10.85 -32.78
N ILE A 16 -5.31 10.24 -33.61
CA ILE A 16 -5.32 8.79 -33.84
C ILE A 16 -5.13 8.01 -32.54
N ILE A 17 -4.27 8.48 -31.64
CA ILE A 17 -4.00 7.80 -30.36
C ILE A 17 -5.24 7.85 -29.44
N VAL A 18 -5.95 8.98 -29.40
CA VAL A 18 -7.09 9.20 -28.48
C VAL A 18 -8.41 8.68 -29.07
N PHE A 19 -8.54 8.61 -30.40
CA PHE A 19 -9.77 8.25 -31.09
C PHE A 19 -10.38 6.90 -30.65
N PRO A 20 -9.61 5.79 -30.50
CA PRO A 20 -10.16 4.53 -30.03
C PRO A 20 -10.78 4.60 -28.63
N ALA A 21 -10.21 5.40 -27.73
CA ALA A 21 -10.75 5.59 -26.38
C ALA A 21 -12.08 6.34 -26.40
N ILE A 22 -12.19 7.40 -27.22
CA ILE A 22 -13.44 8.15 -27.40
C ILE A 22 -14.51 7.27 -28.04
N ALA A 23 -14.16 6.51 -29.09
CA ALA A 23 -15.09 5.61 -29.76
C ALA A 23 -15.60 4.52 -28.82
N ASN A 24 -14.73 3.93 -28.00
CA ASN A 24 -15.12 2.93 -27.01
C ASN A 24 -16.02 3.53 -25.91
N PHE A 25 -15.68 4.73 -25.40
CA PHE A 25 -16.51 5.42 -24.41
C PHE A 25 -17.91 5.73 -24.95
N ALA A 26 -18.01 6.27 -26.17
CA ALA A 26 -19.29 6.54 -26.81
C ALA A 26 -20.09 5.25 -27.06
N HIS A 27 -19.41 4.17 -27.47
CA HIS A 27 -20.03 2.89 -27.75
C HIS A 27 -20.70 2.26 -26.52
N VAL A 28 -20.13 2.42 -25.32
CA VAL A 28 -20.76 1.97 -24.05
C VAL A 28 -22.16 2.54 -23.86
N PHE A 29 -22.41 3.77 -24.35
CA PHE A 29 -23.72 4.42 -24.25
C PHE A 29 -24.65 4.14 -25.46
N SER A 30 -24.17 3.46 -26.50
CA SER A 30 -24.98 3.15 -27.70
C SER A 30 -26.05 2.08 -27.46
N GLY A 31 -26.03 1.39 -26.32
CA GLY A 31 -27.13 0.51 -25.89
C GLY A 31 -27.31 -0.75 -26.73
N HIS A 32 -26.25 -1.26 -27.38
CA HIS A 32 -26.33 -2.54 -28.08
C HIS A 32 -26.46 -3.68 -27.07
N HIS A 33 -27.53 -4.48 -27.21
CA HIS A 33 -27.75 -5.66 -26.39
C HIS A 33 -26.85 -6.81 -26.86
N HIS A 34 -25.76 -7.07 -26.12
CA HIS A 34 -25.02 -8.32 -26.20
C HIS A 34 -25.77 -9.39 -25.39
N GLY A 35 -26.91 -9.83 -25.91
CA GLY A 35 -27.75 -10.84 -25.26
C GLY A 35 -27.18 -12.23 -25.48
N LEU A 36 -27.03 -13.00 -24.40
CA LEU A 36 -26.81 -14.44 -24.51
C LEU A 36 -28.08 -15.08 -25.11
N CYS A 37 -27.90 -16.16 -25.87
CA CYS A 37 -29.03 -16.86 -26.46
C CYS A 37 -29.81 -17.60 -25.37
N ASP A 38 -30.99 -17.12 -25.01
CA ASP A 38 -31.80 -17.78 -23.96
C ASP A 38 -32.67 -18.93 -24.51
N ASN A 39 -32.69 -19.15 -25.83
CA ASN A 39 -33.60 -20.10 -26.49
C ASN A 39 -32.85 -21.07 -27.42
N TYR A 40 -31.90 -21.83 -26.86
CA TYR A 40 -31.12 -22.85 -27.59
C TYR A 40 -31.97 -23.94 -28.27
N ALA A 41 -33.22 -24.16 -27.81
CA ALA A 41 -34.12 -25.20 -28.32
C ALA A 41 -35.03 -24.75 -29.48
N LYS A 42 -35.05 -23.45 -29.83
CA LYS A 42 -35.87 -22.92 -30.93
C LYS A 42 -34.99 -22.39 -32.05
N GLN A 43 -35.25 -22.82 -33.28
CA GLN A 43 -34.60 -22.26 -34.46
C GLN A 43 -35.06 -20.81 -34.64
N HIS A 44 -34.14 -19.87 -34.40
CA HIS A 44 -34.32 -18.46 -34.67
C HIS A 44 -33.08 -17.93 -35.36
N ILE A 45 -33.25 -16.86 -36.14
CA ILE A 45 -32.14 -16.19 -36.80
C ILE A 45 -31.56 -15.21 -35.78
N HIS A 46 -30.30 -15.42 -35.39
CA HIS A 46 -29.57 -14.45 -34.59
C HIS A 46 -29.42 -13.15 -35.38
N HIS A 47 -29.70 -12.01 -34.72
CA HIS A 47 -29.24 -10.75 -35.27
C HIS A 47 -27.71 -10.80 -35.35
N PRO A 48 -27.09 -10.26 -36.41
CA PRO A 48 -25.64 -10.21 -36.50
C PRO A 48 -25.11 -9.46 -35.29
N ASP A 49 -24.43 -10.19 -34.41
CA ASP A 49 -23.78 -9.61 -33.25
C ASP A 49 -22.66 -8.71 -33.76
N LEU A 50 -22.77 -7.41 -33.50
CA LEU A 50 -21.74 -6.47 -33.89
C LEU A 50 -20.61 -6.66 -32.88
N ASP A 51 -19.52 -7.31 -33.30
CA ASP A 51 -18.35 -7.51 -32.46
C ASP A 51 -17.66 -6.15 -32.20
N CYS A 52 -18.15 -5.44 -31.19
CA CYS A 52 -17.71 -4.11 -30.81
C CYS A 52 -16.51 -4.12 -29.85
N ASN A 53 -15.79 -5.24 -29.81
CA ASN A 53 -14.61 -5.38 -28.99
C ASN A 53 -13.42 -4.66 -29.67
N LEU A 54 -13.42 -3.33 -29.61
CA LEU A 54 -12.37 -2.46 -30.15
C LEU A 54 -11.01 -2.65 -29.45
N HIS A 55 -10.99 -3.38 -28.33
CA HIS A 55 -9.83 -3.56 -27.46
C HIS A 55 -9.41 -5.04 -27.30
N LYS A 56 -9.49 -5.85 -28.37
CA LYS A 56 -8.96 -7.24 -28.36
C LYS A 56 -7.46 -7.34 -28.09
N PHE A 57 -6.72 -6.26 -28.30
CA PHE A 57 -5.31 -6.15 -27.94
C PHE A 57 -5.20 -5.33 -26.65
N HIS A 58 -5.29 -6.00 -25.49
CA HIS A 58 -4.86 -5.39 -24.23
C HIS A 58 -3.41 -4.93 -24.38
N GLN A 59 -3.16 -3.62 -24.44
CA GLN A 59 -1.82 -3.05 -24.60
C GLN A 59 -0.96 -3.13 -23.32
N SER A 60 -1.45 -3.78 -22.26
CA SER A 60 -0.65 -4.14 -21.10
C SER A 60 -1.23 -5.39 -20.47
N PRO A 61 -0.41 -6.38 -20.07
CA PRO A 61 -0.88 -7.41 -19.16
C PRO A 61 -1.41 -6.69 -17.91
N ALA A 62 -2.56 -7.13 -17.38
CA ALA A 62 -3.09 -6.63 -16.12
C ALA A 62 -1.93 -6.53 -15.12
N LEU A 63 -1.75 -5.34 -14.54
CA LEU A 63 -0.66 -5.02 -13.62
C LEU A 63 -0.61 -6.09 -12.52
N ASN A 64 0.33 -7.04 -12.64
CA ASN A 64 0.58 -8.04 -11.62
C ASN A 64 1.40 -7.37 -10.53
N LEU A 65 0.72 -6.68 -9.61
CA LEU A 65 1.33 -6.23 -8.37
C LEU A 65 1.54 -7.45 -7.48
N GLU A 66 2.78 -7.93 -7.43
CA GLU A 66 3.19 -8.90 -6.43
C GLU A 66 3.26 -8.20 -5.07
N ILE A 67 2.21 -8.37 -4.26
CA ILE A 67 2.16 -7.81 -2.91
C ILE A 67 3.14 -8.63 -2.07
N LEU A 68 4.30 -8.03 -1.75
CA LEU A 68 5.30 -8.66 -0.91
C LEU A 68 4.77 -8.77 0.52
N ASN A 69 4.32 -9.96 0.90
CA ASN A 69 3.97 -10.26 2.28
C ASN A 69 5.25 -10.37 3.09
N PHE A 70 5.44 -9.48 4.06
CA PHE A 70 6.52 -9.59 5.05
C PHE A 70 5.92 -9.92 6.43
N GLU A 71 6.61 -10.78 7.18
CA GLU A 71 6.25 -11.03 8.56
C GLU A 71 6.91 -9.98 9.48
N PRO A 72 6.14 -9.34 10.38
CA PRO A 72 6.71 -8.40 11.33
C PRO A 72 7.57 -9.14 12.36
N ILE A 73 8.78 -8.64 12.59
CA ILE A 73 9.68 -9.16 13.64
C ILE A 73 9.13 -8.73 15.00
N VAL A 74 8.60 -9.69 15.78
CA VAL A 74 8.15 -9.44 17.15
C VAL A 74 9.32 -9.68 18.12
N LEU A 75 9.90 -8.60 18.63
CA LEU A 75 10.93 -8.65 19.67
C LEU A 75 10.28 -8.99 21.01
N ASN A 76 10.44 -10.24 21.47
CA ASN A 76 10.06 -10.64 22.82
C ASN A 76 11.11 -10.12 23.82
N THR A 77 10.85 -8.95 24.40
CA THR A 77 11.71 -8.43 25.47
C THR A 77 11.34 -9.11 26.79
N GLN A 78 12.22 -9.97 27.29
CA GLN A 78 12.08 -10.50 28.64
C GLN A 78 12.49 -9.41 29.64
N ALA A 79 11.54 -8.89 30.40
CA ALA A 79 11.85 -8.00 31.51
C ALA A 79 12.66 -8.77 32.55
N LYS A 80 13.93 -8.40 32.75
CA LYS A 80 14.73 -8.94 33.86
C LYS A 80 14.13 -8.40 35.16
N HIS A 81 13.57 -9.31 35.96
CA HIS A 81 13.05 -8.95 37.27
C HIS A 81 14.23 -8.57 38.18
N LEU A 82 14.30 -7.31 38.56
CA LEU A 82 15.33 -6.81 39.47
C LEU A 82 14.89 -7.17 40.90
N PHE A 83 15.45 -8.24 41.46
CA PHE A 83 15.22 -8.58 42.86
C PHE A 83 16.12 -7.69 43.72
N SER A 84 15.53 -6.78 44.50
CA SER A 84 16.26 -6.12 45.58
C SER A 84 16.25 -7.04 46.80
N PHE A 85 17.38 -7.66 47.11
CA PHE A 85 17.54 -8.31 48.39
C PHE A 85 17.65 -7.21 49.45
N TYR A 86 16.72 -7.19 50.40
CA TYR A 86 16.74 -6.24 51.51
C TYR A 86 17.99 -6.51 52.35
N GLU A 87 18.99 -5.64 52.26
CA GLU A 87 20.15 -5.68 53.13
C GLU A 87 19.78 -5.01 54.46
N PHE A 88 19.63 -5.82 55.51
CA PHE A 88 19.36 -5.30 56.86
C PHE A 88 20.62 -4.58 57.37
N LEU A 89 20.58 -3.25 57.44
CA LEU A 89 21.63 -2.48 58.10
C LEU A 89 21.48 -2.69 59.62
N SER A 90 22.50 -3.25 60.27
CA SER A 90 22.55 -3.35 61.72
C SER A 90 22.36 -1.97 62.36
N ASP A 91 21.39 -1.84 63.26
CA ASP A 91 21.12 -0.58 63.98
C ASP A 91 22.30 -0.14 64.86
N TYR A 92 23.19 -1.09 65.21
CA TYR A 92 24.39 -0.81 65.99
C TYR A 92 25.60 -0.57 65.08
N GLN A 93 26.07 0.67 65.04
CA GLN A 93 27.39 1.05 64.52
C GLN A 93 28.21 1.68 65.65
N SER A 94 29.26 0.99 66.11
CA SER A 94 30.25 1.57 67.03
C SER A 94 30.84 2.84 66.41
N ARG A 95 30.55 4.00 67.01
CA ARG A 95 31.02 5.30 66.48
C ARG A 95 32.39 5.63 67.08
N LEU A 96 33.33 6.01 66.22
CA LEU A 96 34.72 6.36 66.57
C LEU A 96 34.86 7.50 67.59
N PHE A 97 33.79 8.23 67.89
CA PHE A 97 33.79 9.38 68.81
C PHE A 97 33.28 9.06 70.21
N GLU A 98 32.72 7.87 70.47
CA GLU A 98 32.27 7.48 71.82
C GLU A 98 33.43 7.36 72.83
N LEU A 99 34.66 7.24 72.34
CA LEU A 99 35.87 7.06 73.15
C LEU A 99 36.65 8.36 73.42
N ARG A 100 36.17 9.53 72.98
CA ARG A 100 36.86 10.80 73.27
C ARG A 100 36.40 11.35 74.62
N GLY A 101 37.34 11.46 75.55
CA GLY A 101 37.13 12.19 76.80
C GLY A 101 36.83 13.68 76.54
N PRO A 102 36.21 14.38 77.52
CA PRO A 102 35.85 15.78 77.37
C PRO A 102 37.08 16.66 77.08
N PRO A 103 36.97 17.66 76.19
CA PRO A 103 38.10 18.51 75.85
C PRO A 103 38.56 19.34 77.05
N SER A 104 39.86 19.27 77.35
CA SER A 104 40.53 20.12 78.34
C SER A 104 40.49 21.58 77.87
N MET A 105 39.92 22.47 78.66
CA MET A 105 39.91 23.90 78.37
C MET A 105 41.35 24.44 78.44
N VAL A 106 41.83 25.03 77.35
CA VAL A 106 43.06 25.82 77.37
C VAL A 106 42.65 27.29 77.23
N ALA A 107 43.01 28.07 78.25
CA ALA A 107 42.80 29.52 78.39
C ALA A 107 43.76 30.32 77.52
#